data_AF-A0A2P9AS48-F1
#
_entry.id   AF-A0A2P9AS48-F1
#
_cell.length_a   1.000
_cell.length_b   1.000
_cell.length_c   1.000
_cell.angle_alpha   90.00
_cell.angle_beta   90.00
_cell.angle_gamma   90.00
#
_symmetry.space_group_name_H-M   'P 1'
#
loop_
_entity.id
_entity.type
_entity.pdbx_description
1 polymer ?
#
loop_
_entity_poly.entity_id
_entity_poly.type
_entity_poly.pdbx_seq_one_letter_code
_entity_poly.pdbx_strand_id
1 'polypeptide(L)'
;MFKVPYYTEPDRGMTPAWRNEADPAFWRGWLTFDAIQAAPRLHRPFLMVHSEAAAIPQGAHKFYARLTGPKQELWLDNVTQFDFYDGAAPVEAATDAVAAHFRTTLGSAGEAGQ
;
A
#
# COMPACT_ATOMS: atom_id res chain seq x y z
N MET A 1 -11.96 21.60 -6.63
CA MET A 1 -11.62 20.33 -5.95
C MET A 1 -11.72 19.23 -6.98
N PHE A 2 -10.68 18.43 -7.16
CA PHE A 2 -10.74 17.28 -8.08
C PHE A 2 -11.84 16.34 -7.59
N LYS A 3 -12.84 16.07 -8.44
CA LYS A 3 -13.97 15.20 -8.13
C LYS A 3 -13.52 13.76 -8.19
N VAL A 4 -12.91 13.28 -7.11
CA VAL A 4 -12.48 11.89 -6.97
C VAL A 4 -13.65 11.11 -6.35
N PRO A 5 -14.30 10.19 -7.10
CA PRO A 5 -15.54 9.53 -6.68
C PRO A 5 -15.49 8.94 -5.27
N TYR A 6 -14.38 8.26 -4.93
CA TYR A 6 -14.19 7.64 -3.61
C TYR A 6 -14.41 8.61 -2.43
N TYR A 7 -14.03 9.89 -2.57
CA TYR A 7 -14.18 10.89 -1.51
C TYR A 7 -15.47 11.71 -1.59
N THR A 8 -16.29 11.51 -2.62
CA THR A 8 -17.48 12.34 -2.89
C THR A 8 -18.78 11.54 -2.96
N GLU A 9 -18.71 10.21 -3.08
CA GLU A 9 -19.87 9.34 -3.24
C GLU A 9 -20.21 8.62 -1.91
N PRO A 10 -21.44 8.74 -1.39
CA PRO A 10 -21.87 8.14 -0.12
C PRO A 10 -21.78 6.62 -0.04
N ASP A 11 -21.85 5.93 -1.18
CA ASP A 11 -21.74 4.48 -1.31
C ASP A 11 -20.29 3.99 -1.45
N ARG A 12 -19.32 4.90 -1.39
CA ARG A 12 -17.88 4.60 -1.37
C ARG A 12 -17.22 5.01 -0.03
N GLY A 13 -16.21 5.88 -0.09
CA GLY A 13 -15.40 6.30 1.06
C GLY A 13 -15.96 7.51 1.80
N MET A 14 -17.08 8.11 1.36
CA MET A 14 -17.66 9.28 2.02
C MET A 14 -18.44 8.85 3.27
N THR A 15 -17.77 8.88 4.43
CA THR A 15 -18.40 8.63 5.74
C THR A 15 -18.50 9.91 6.57
N PRO A 16 -19.49 10.06 7.47
CA PRO A 16 -19.65 11.28 8.28
C PRO A 16 -18.44 11.64 9.15
N ALA A 17 -17.62 10.65 9.52
CA ALA A 17 -16.41 10.85 10.31
C ALA A 17 -15.23 11.40 9.50
N TRP A 18 -15.25 11.27 8.16
CA TRP A 18 -14.16 11.71 7.28
C TRP A 18 -14.45 13.07 6.68
N ARG A 19 -13.82 14.12 7.23
CA ARG A 19 -13.99 15.51 6.76
C ARG A 19 -13.26 15.82 5.46
N ASN A 20 -12.32 14.96 5.04
CA ASN A 20 -11.46 15.17 3.87
C ASN A 20 -10.69 16.51 3.89
N GLU A 21 -10.17 16.87 5.06
CA GLU A 21 -9.39 18.08 5.30
C GLU A 21 -8.05 17.73 5.94
N ALA A 22 -7.03 18.58 5.73
CA ALA A 22 -5.74 18.48 6.38
C ALA A 22 -5.30 19.86 6.90
N ASP A 23 -4.67 19.91 8.08
CA ASP A 23 -4.04 21.13 8.59
C ASP A 23 -2.83 21.50 7.70
N PRO A 24 -2.81 22.68 7.06
CA PRO A 24 -1.70 23.11 6.20
C PRO A 24 -0.30 23.03 6.82
N ALA A 25 -0.18 23.01 8.14
CA ALA A 25 1.09 22.78 8.83
C ALA A 25 1.78 21.45 8.42
N PHE A 26 1.02 20.45 7.92
CA PHE A 26 1.57 19.17 7.46
C PHE A 26 2.54 19.31 6.27
N TRP A 27 2.37 20.35 5.45
CA TRP A 27 3.10 20.49 4.18
C TRP A 27 4.61 20.49 4.34
N ARG A 28 5.13 21.15 5.40
CA ARG A 28 6.56 21.23 5.63
C ARG A 28 7.18 19.84 5.82
N GLY A 29 6.54 19.00 6.64
CA GLY A 29 6.99 17.63 6.85
C GLY A 29 6.85 16.80 5.58
N TRP A 30 5.67 16.85 4.96
CA TRP A 30 5.34 16.08 3.77
C TRP A 30 6.32 16.32 2.60
N LEU A 31 6.61 17.59 2.28
CA LEU A 31 7.48 17.96 1.15
C LEU A 31 8.95 17.54 1.34
N THR A 32 9.37 17.29 2.58
CA THR A 32 10.75 16.87 2.89
C THR A 32 10.88 15.38 3.19
N PHE A 33 9.77 14.65 3.19
CA PHE A 33 9.76 13.23 3.52
C PHE A 33 10.10 12.38 2.30
N ASP A 34 11.18 11.60 2.40
CA ASP A 34 11.58 10.64 1.38
C ASP A 34 11.37 9.21 1.91
N ALA A 35 10.21 8.63 1.60
CA ALA A 35 9.87 7.26 1.95
C ALA A 35 10.83 6.22 1.32
N ILE A 36 11.43 6.54 0.17
CA ILE A 36 12.26 5.62 -0.60
C ILE A 36 13.61 5.37 0.09
N GLN A 37 14.13 6.33 0.86
CA GLN A 37 15.38 6.17 1.61
C GLN A 37 15.32 5.08 2.69
N ALA A 38 14.13 4.64 3.09
CA ALA A 38 13.98 3.56 4.05
C ALA A 38 14.28 2.18 3.43
N ALA A 39 14.10 2.01 2.11
CA ALA A 39 14.14 0.70 1.46
C ALA A 39 15.45 -0.09 1.69
N PRO A 40 16.66 0.50 1.60
CA PRO A 40 17.90 -0.27 1.82
C PRO A 40 18.06 -0.82 3.24
N ARG A 41 17.33 -0.25 4.23
CA ARG A 41 17.35 -0.65 5.65
C ARG A 41 16.30 -1.71 5.98
N LEU A 42 15.45 -2.09 5.02
CA LEU A 42 14.42 -3.11 5.23
C LEU A 42 15.00 -4.50 4.95
N HIS A 43 15.36 -5.21 6.02
CA HIS A 43 15.94 -6.56 5.93
C HIS A 43 14.95 -7.68 6.21
N ARG A 44 13.73 -7.36 6.66
CA ARG A 44 12.66 -8.35 6.89
C ARG A 44 12.00 -8.72 5.56
N PRO A 45 11.40 -9.92 5.44
CA PRO A 45 10.60 -10.27 4.27
C PRO A 45 9.58 -9.18 3.95
N PHE A 46 9.48 -8.82 2.68
CA PHE A 46 8.62 -7.76 2.19
C PHE A 46 7.79 -8.23 1.00
N LEU A 47 6.52 -7.86 0.98
CA LEU A 47 5.62 -7.99 -0.16
C LEU A 47 5.12 -6.60 -0.56
N MET A 48 5.20 -6.28 -1.85
CA MET A 48 4.48 -5.16 -2.45
C MET A 48 3.30 -5.66 -3.26
N VAL A 49 2.14 -5.02 -3.13
CA VAL A 49 1.00 -5.21 -4.03
C VAL A 49 0.66 -3.85 -4.65
N HIS A 50 0.65 -3.75 -5.97
CA HIS A 50 0.40 -2.48 -6.65
C HIS A 50 -0.16 -2.65 -8.07
N SER A 51 -0.37 -1.54 -8.79
CA SER A 51 -0.78 -1.52 -10.19
C SER A 51 -0.17 -0.32 -10.90
N GLU A 52 0.07 -0.42 -12.20
CA GLU A 52 0.50 0.72 -13.03
C GLU A 52 -0.57 1.81 -13.14
N ALA A 53 -1.85 1.48 -12.91
CA ALA A 53 -2.96 2.44 -12.91
C ALA A 53 -3.20 3.11 -11.53
N ALA A 54 -2.45 2.69 -10.50
CA ALA A 54 -2.58 3.22 -9.15
C ALA A 54 -1.77 4.51 -8.94
N ALA A 55 -1.81 5.07 -7.73
CA ALA A 55 -1.13 6.33 -7.45
C ALA A 55 0.40 6.13 -7.34
N ILE A 56 1.16 6.90 -8.14
CA ILE A 56 2.63 7.00 -8.06
C ILE A 56 3.35 5.64 -8.27
N PRO A 57 3.06 4.88 -9.35
CA PRO A 57 3.65 3.56 -9.56
C PRO A 57 5.18 3.63 -9.76
N GLN A 58 5.70 4.74 -10.31
CA GLN A 58 7.14 4.94 -10.44
C GLN A 58 7.84 5.06 -9.07
N GLY A 59 7.13 5.54 -8.05
CA GLY A 59 7.62 5.57 -6.68
C GLY A 59 7.71 4.16 -6.09
N ALA A 60 6.70 3.33 -6.32
CA ALA A 60 6.68 1.92 -5.91
C ALA A 60 7.84 1.14 -6.55
N HIS A 61 8.04 1.27 -7.86
CA HIS A 61 9.20 0.69 -8.57
C HIS A 61 10.53 1.14 -7.98
N LYS A 62 10.70 2.44 -7.71
CA LYS A 62 11.93 3.00 -7.10
C LYS A 62 12.18 2.47 -5.69
N PHE A 63 11.12 2.29 -4.89
CA PHE A 63 11.22 1.70 -3.56
C PHE A 63 11.64 0.23 -3.66
N TYR A 64 10.93 -0.55 -4.46
CA TYR A 64 11.18 -1.98 -4.63
C TYR A 64 12.58 -2.29 -5.17
N ALA A 65 13.06 -1.50 -6.14
CA ALA A 65 14.41 -1.63 -6.68
C ALA A 65 15.51 -1.44 -5.63
N ARG A 66 15.27 -0.62 -4.60
CA ARG A 66 16.21 -0.32 -3.52
C ARG A 66 16.17 -1.28 -2.33
N LEU A 67 15.19 -2.17 -2.28
CA LEU A 67 15.13 -3.21 -1.26
C LEU A 67 16.29 -4.20 -1.40
N THR A 68 16.93 -4.50 -0.27
CA THR A 68 18.09 -5.39 -0.16
C THR A 68 17.75 -6.73 0.49
N GLY A 69 16.66 -6.80 1.27
CA GLY A 69 16.16 -8.02 1.89
C GLY A 69 15.30 -8.89 0.96
N PRO A 70 14.80 -10.04 1.47
CA PRO A 70 13.86 -10.89 0.72
C PRO A 70 12.62 -10.09 0.33
N LYS A 71 12.32 -10.06 -0.97
CA LYS A 71 11.24 -9.25 -1.53
C LYS A 71 10.42 -10.01 -2.55
N GLN A 72 9.13 -9.74 -2.56
CA GLN A 72 8.16 -10.22 -3.53
C GLN A 72 7.28 -9.04 -3.96
N GLU A 73 6.72 -9.11 -5.16
CA GLU A 73 5.76 -8.13 -5.64
C GLU A 73 4.63 -8.82 -6.42
N LEU A 74 3.43 -8.25 -6.31
CA LEU A 74 2.27 -8.57 -7.12
C LEU A 74 1.81 -7.28 -7.81
N TRP A 75 1.79 -7.29 -9.13
CA TRP A 75 1.27 -6.19 -9.93
C TRP A 75 -0.06 -6.61 -10.56
N LEU A 76 -1.14 -5.91 -10.22
CA LEU A 76 -2.46 -6.11 -10.81
C LEU A 76 -2.64 -5.20 -12.02
N ASP A 77 -3.30 -5.70 -13.06
CA ASP A 77 -3.53 -4.95 -14.30
C ASP A 77 -4.76 -4.05 -14.20
N ASN A 78 -4.63 -2.80 -14.63
CA ASN A 78 -5.73 -1.83 -14.73
C ASN A 78 -6.52 -1.59 -13.42
N VAL A 79 -5.85 -1.71 -12.27
CA VAL A 79 -6.44 -1.45 -10.96
C VAL A 79 -6.05 -0.04 -10.50
N THR A 80 -7.02 0.85 -10.35
CA THR A 80 -6.75 2.21 -9.87
C THR A 80 -6.50 2.23 -8.37
N GLN A 81 -6.00 3.37 -7.85
CA GLN A 81 -5.71 3.52 -6.42
C GLN A 81 -6.91 3.18 -5.52
N PHE A 82 -8.12 3.57 -5.93
CA PHE A 82 -9.32 3.39 -5.11
C PHE A 82 -9.93 2.01 -5.28
N ASP A 83 -9.64 1.30 -6.37
CA ASP A 83 -10.12 -0.08 -6.54
C ASP A 83 -9.46 -1.02 -5.51
N PHE A 84 -8.25 -0.71 -5.04
CA PHE A 84 -7.62 -1.40 -3.90
C PHE A 84 -8.32 -1.14 -2.56
N TYR A 85 -9.21 -0.14 -2.45
CA TYR A 85 -9.86 0.21 -1.18
C TYR A 85 -11.20 -0.49 -1.01
N ASP A 86 -11.98 -0.62 -2.09
CA ASP A 86 -13.35 -1.13 -2.04
C ASP A 86 -13.75 -2.04 -3.23
N GLY A 87 -12.86 -2.25 -4.20
CA GLY A 87 -13.10 -3.16 -5.33
C GLY A 87 -12.94 -4.61 -4.90
N ALA A 88 -14.03 -5.39 -4.91
CA ALA A 88 -14.04 -6.74 -4.36
C ALA A 88 -12.90 -7.64 -4.89
N ALA A 89 -12.71 -7.69 -6.21
CA ALA A 89 -11.69 -8.55 -6.82
C ALA A 89 -10.24 -8.07 -6.55
N PRO A 90 -9.88 -6.78 -6.73
CA PRO A 90 -8.55 -6.29 -6.34
C PRO A 90 -8.25 -6.45 -4.85
N VAL A 91 -9.25 -6.22 -3.98
CA VAL A 91 -9.12 -6.42 -2.52
C VAL A 91 -8.85 -7.89 -2.21
N GLU A 92 -9.64 -8.81 -2.74
CA GLU A 92 -9.45 -10.25 -2.56
C GLU A 92 -8.04 -10.67 -2.99
N ALA A 93 -7.64 -10.35 -4.22
CA ALA A 93 -6.31 -10.68 -4.74
C ALA A 93 -5.16 -10.11 -3.88
N ALA A 94 -5.28 -8.86 -3.43
CA ALA A 94 -4.29 -8.24 -2.55
C ALA A 94 -4.24 -8.93 -1.18
N THR A 95 -5.38 -9.22 -0.58
CA THR A 95 -5.46 -9.86 0.75
C THR A 95 -4.97 -11.30 0.72
N ASP A 96 -5.24 -12.06 -0.34
CA ASP A 96 -4.74 -13.42 -0.52
C ASP A 96 -3.21 -13.44 -0.63
N ALA A 97 -2.63 -12.52 -1.41
CA ALA A 97 -1.18 -12.39 -1.52
C ALA A 97 -0.54 -12.04 -0.17
N VAL A 98 -1.13 -11.12 0.59
CA VAL A 98 -0.68 -10.76 1.93
C VAL A 98 -0.78 -11.95 2.89
N ALA A 99 -1.90 -12.68 2.87
CA ALA A 99 -2.10 -13.84 3.73
C ALA A 99 -1.09 -14.96 3.42
N ALA A 100 -0.81 -15.21 2.13
CA ALA A 100 0.23 -16.15 1.71
C ALA A 100 1.63 -15.70 2.17
N HIS A 101 1.95 -14.42 2.01
CA HIS A 101 3.22 -13.87 2.47
C HIS A 101 3.40 -14.05 3.98
N PHE A 102 2.39 -13.75 4.79
CA PHE A 102 2.51 -13.93 6.24
C PHE A 102 2.58 -15.40 6.65
N ARG A 103 1.79 -16.29 6.03
CA ARG A 103 1.91 -17.74 6.31
C ARG A 103 3.33 -18.24 6.05
N THR A 104 3.96 -17.81 4.96
CA THR A 104 5.33 -18.27 4.61
C THR A 104 6.43 -17.62 5.46
N THR A 105 6.24 -16.38 5.90
CA THR A 105 7.30 -15.60 6.58
C THR A 105 7.20 -15.58 8.10
N LEU A 106 6.03 -15.89 8.66
CA LEU A 106 5.77 -15.93 10.10
C LEU A 106 5.38 -17.34 10.60
N GLY A 107 4.93 -18.24 9.72
CA GLY A 107 4.26 -19.51 10.05
C GLY A 107 5.12 -20.65 10.61
N SER A 108 6.21 -20.34 11.32
CA SER A 108 6.95 -21.30 12.19
C SER A 108 7.64 -20.62 13.39
N ALA A 109 7.42 -19.31 13.60
CA ALA A 109 7.98 -18.59 14.75
C ALA A 109 7.20 -18.83 16.07
N GLY A 110 6.07 -19.53 16.02
CA GLY A 110 5.23 -19.83 17.19
C GLY A 110 5.60 -21.10 17.97
N GLU A 111 6.45 -21.97 17.43
CA GLU A 111 6.82 -23.25 18.08
C GLU A 111 8.22 -23.23 18.72
N ALA A 112 9.08 -22.27 18.38
CA ALA A 112 10.46 -22.20 18.89
C ALA A 112 10.59 -21.52 20.28
N GLY A 113 9.49 -21.40 21.03
CA GLY A 113 9.43 -20.66 22.29
C GLY A 113 8.73 -21.37 23.45
N GLN A 114 8.52 -22.69 23.38
CA GLN A 114 8.07 -23.53 24.50
C GLN A 114 9.10 -24.62 24.80
#